data_AF-A0A2V6CMF4-F1
#
_entry.id   AF-A0A2V6CMF4-F1
#
_cell.length_a   1.000
_cell.length_b   1.000
_cell.length_c   1.000
_cell.angle_alpha   90.00
_cell.angle_beta   90.00
_cell.angle_gamma   90.00
#
_symmetry.space_group_name_H-M   'P 1'
#
loop_
_entity.id
_entity.type
_entity.pdbx_description
1 polymer ?
#
loop_
_entity_poly.entity_id
_entity_poly.type
_entity_poly.pdbx_seq_one_letter_code
_entity_poly.pdbx_strand_id
1 'polypeptide(L)' 'MHVYEVRPRKDHRSVDLISDVLPFGRLWHGERDAVSNAVDYANFRSRSHYAVIRVYDAVGNVTETHEHAVEFKEW' A
#
# COMPACT_ATOMS: atom_id res chain seq x y z
N MET A 1 8.58 -7.48 -8.73
CA MET A 1 8.20 -7.21 -7.33
C MET A 1 7.61 -5.81 -7.31
N HIS A 2 6.35 -5.65 -6.93
CA HIS A 2 5.77 -4.31 -6.76
C HIS A 2 5.97 -3.86 -5.31
N VAL A 3 6.31 -2.60 -5.07
CA VAL A 3 6.41 -2.05 -3.71
C VAL A 3 5.36 -0.96 -3.55
N TYR A 4 4.55 -1.08 -2.50
CA TYR A 4 3.55 -0.09 -2.11
C TYR A 4 3.92 0.49 -0.75
N GLU A 5 3.98 1.80 -0.63
CA GLU A 5 4.18 2.51 0.63
C GLU A 5 2.90 3.26 1.03
N VAL A 6 2.32 2.90 2.16
CA VAL A 6 1.20 3.62 2.79
C VAL A 6 1.79 4.57 3.83
N ARG A 7 1.76 5.87 3.58
CA ARG A 7 2.43 6.88 4.41
C ARG A 7 1.43 7.89 4.97
N PRO A 8 1.26 7.99 6.31
CA PRO A 8 0.37 8.97 6.92
C PRO A 8 0.88 10.39 6.70
N ARG A 9 -0.05 11.31 6.50
CA ARG A 9 0.23 12.74 6.27
C ARG A 9 0.13 13.49 7.60
N LYS A 10 0.63 14.74 7.63
CA LYS A 10 0.73 15.57 8.85
C LYS A 10 -0.61 15.86 9.56
N ASP A 11 -1.73 15.60 8.91
CA ASP A 11 -3.08 15.76 9.49
C ASP A 11 -3.52 14.53 10.31
N HIS A 12 -2.79 13.41 10.24
CA HIS A 12 -3.11 12.11 10.83
C HIS A 12 -4.51 11.57 10.45
N ARG A 13 -5.10 12.11 9.38
CA ARG A 13 -6.44 11.77 8.86
C ARG A 13 -6.39 11.29 7.42
N SER A 14 -5.26 11.49 6.74
CA SER A 14 -5.06 11.02 5.39
C SER A 14 -3.73 10.32 5.19
N VAL A 15 -3.69 9.42 4.21
CA VAL A 15 -2.47 8.73 3.77
C VAL A 15 -2.20 9.02 2.31
N ASP A 16 -0.92 9.08 1.96
CA ASP A 16 -0.45 8.93 0.59
C ASP A 16 -0.13 7.45 0.36
N LEU A 17 -0.76 6.82 -0.62
CA LEU A 17 -0.34 5.53 -1.17
C LEU A 17 0.61 5.82 -2.35
N ILE A 18 1.85 5.35 -2.24
CA ILE A 18 2.93 5.60 -3.21
C ILE A 18 3.41 4.27 -3.77
N SER A 19 3.59 4.19 -5.09
CA SER A 19 4.21 3.04 -5.76
C SER A 19 4.60 3.41 -7.19
N ASP A 20 5.69 2.81 -7.66
CA ASP A 20 6.20 2.91 -9.04
C ASP A 20 5.22 2.37 -10.08
N VAL A 21 4.33 1.43 -9.70
CA VAL A 21 3.32 0.82 -10.59
C VAL A 21 1.93 1.47 -10.52
N LEU A 22 1.83 2.66 -9.92
CA LEU A 22 0.65 3.52 -10.04
C LEU A 22 0.78 4.40 -11.30
N PRO A 23 -0.21 4.42 -12.21
CA PRO A 23 -0.17 5.29 -13.41
C PRO A 23 -0.22 6.78 -13.07
N PHE A 24 -0.48 7.13 -11.81
CA PHE A 24 -0.47 8.50 -11.28
C PHE A 24 0.68 8.75 -10.27
N GLY A 25 1.53 7.74 -10.00
CA GLY A 25 2.63 7.75 -9.02
C GLY A 25 2.22 7.81 -7.54
N ARG A 26 1.14 8.52 -7.21
CA ARG A 26 0.59 8.67 -5.85
C ARG A 26 -0.94 8.70 -5.87
N LEU A 27 -1.56 8.02 -4.91
CA LEU A 27 -2.99 8.09 -4.62
C LEU A 27 -3.19 8.61 -3.19
N TRP A 28 -4.32 9.26 -2.93
CA TRP A 28 -4.64 9.87 -1.63
C TRP A 28 -5.95 9.29 -1.08
N HIS A 29 -5.96 8.90 0.19
CA HIS A 29 -7.16 8.53 0.94
C HIS A 29 -7.28 9.43 2.17
N GLY A 30 -8.47 10.00 2.41
CA GLY A 30 -8.71 11.01 3.45
C GLY A 30 -9.91 10.74 4.35
N GLU A 31 -10.21 9.47 4.58
CA GLU A 31 -11.32 8.99 5.42
C GLU A 31 -10.81 8.38 6.74
N ARG A 32 -11.71 8.11 7.68
CA ARG A 32 -11.41 7.52 9.00
C ARG A 32 -10.53 6.26 8.90
N ASP A 33 -10.73 5.47 7.86
CA ASP A 33 -10.07 4.18 7.60
C ASP A 33 -9.10 4.27 6.40
N ALA A 34 -8.50 5.45 6.18
CA ALA A 34 -7.60 5.73 5.04
C ALA A 34 -6.43 4.75 4.89
N VAL A 35 -5.88 4.23 6.00
CA VAL A 35 -4.82 3.21 5.99
C VAL A 35 -5.36 1.91 5.36
N SER A 36 -6.49 1.40 5.88
CA SER A 36 -7.15 0.18 5.40
C SER A 36 -7.50 0.29 3.91
N ASN A 37 -8.14 1.40 3.51
CA ASN A 37 -8.50 1.66 2.11
C ASN A 37 -7.27 1.67 1.16
N ALA A 38 -6.11 2.15 1.63
CA ALA A 38 -4.88 2.14 0.86
C ALA A 38 -4.23 0.74 0.78
N VAL A 39 -4.27 -0.02 1.88
CA VAL A 39 -3.80 -1.42 1.92
C VAL A 39 -4.67 -2.32 1.05
N ASP A 40 -5.99 -2.19 1.11
CA ASP A 40 -6.94 -2.94 0.27
C ASP A 40 -6.77 -2.61 -1.22
N TYR A 41 -6.56 -1.33 -1.57
CA TYR A 41 -6.26 -0.93 -2.95
C TYR A 41 -4.94 -1.56 -3.43
N ALA A 42 -3.90 -1.56 -2.61
CA ALA A 42 -2.62 -2.16 -2.93
C ALA A 42 -2.74 -3.69 -3.11
N ASN A 43 -3.40 -4.38 -2.18
CA ASN A 43 -3.72 -5.82 -2.26
C ASN A 43 -4.50 -6.16 -3.53
N PHE A 44 -5.52 -5.36 -3.88
CA PHE A 44 -6.31 -5.55 -5.10
C PHE A 44 -5.45 -5.39 -6.37
N ARG A 45 -4.52 -4.43 -6.38
CA ARG A 45 -3.58 -4.22 -7.50
C ARG A 45 -2.45 -5.26 -7.58
N SER A 46 -2.10 -5.92 -6.47
CA SER A 46 -1.03 -6.92 -6.41
C SER A 46 -1.47 -8.35 -6.70
N ARG A 47 -2.77 -8.66 -6.89
CA ARG A 47 -3.28 -10.04 -6.98
C ARG A 47 -2.59 -10.95 -8.02
N SER A 48 -1.95 -10.40 -9.05
CA SER A 48 -1.23 -11.12 -10.10
C SER A 48 0.30 -10.98 -10.06
N HIS A 49 0.87 -10.33 -9.04
CA HIS A 49 2.30 -10.00 -8.97
C HIS A 49 2.84 -10.13 -7.55
N TYR A 50 4.06 -10.70 -7.39
CA TYR A 50 4.71 -10.65 -6.08
C TYR A 50 4.90 -9.19 -5.64
N ALA A 51 4.34 -8.84 -4.49
CA ALA A 51 4.32 -7.47 -4.00
C ALA A 51 4.55 -7.39 -2.49
N VAL A 52 5.06 -6.25 -2.04
CA VAL A 52 5.22 -5.92 -0.63
C VAL A 52 4.58 -4.57 -0.34
N ILE A 53 3.67 -4.55 0.63
CA ILE A 53 2.93 -3.37 1.08
C ILE A 53 3.48 -2.99 2.45
N ARG A 54 4.10 -1.82 2.57
CA ARG A 54 4.64 -1.29 3.83
C ARG A 54 3.76 -0.18 4.35
N VAL A 55 3.28 -0.33 5.59
CA VAL A 55 2.60 0.75 6.32
C VAL A 55 3.61 1.44 7.20
N TYR A 56 3.67 2.77 7.10
CA TYR A 56 4.57 3.60 7.89
C TYR A 56 3.84 4.34 9.01
N ASP A 57 4.53 4.64 10.11
CA ASP A 57 4.07 5.61 11.10
C ASP A 57 4.32 7.08 10.66
N ALA A 58 3.92 8.01 11.53
CA ALA A 58 4.09 9.46 11.29
C ALA A 58 5.53 9.97 11.40
N VAL A 59 6.48 9.16 11.91
CA VAL A 59 7.92 9.52 11.99
C VAL A 59 8.76 8.81 10.92
N GLY A 60 8.21 7.83 10.21
CA GLY A 60 8.81 7.14 9.07
C GLY A 60 9.34 5.73 9.37
N ASN A 61 8.99 5.11 10.50
CA ASN A 61 9.25 3.68 10.71
C ASN A 61 8.18 2.84 10.00
N VAL A 62 8.52 1.61 9.61
CA VAL A 62 7.54 0.62 9.14
C VAL A 62 6.86 -0.01 10.37
N THR A 63 5.54 0.03 10.43
CA THR A 63 4.74 -0.59 11.51
C THR A 63 4.16 -1.94 11.12
N GLU A 64 3.82 -2.11 9.84
CA GLU A 64 3.29 -3.36 9.29
C GLU A 64 3.85 -3.59 7.88
N THR A 65 4.00 -4.86 7.50
CA THR A 65 4.40 -5.28 6.15
C THR A 65 3.59 -6.49 5.71
N HIS A 66 2.87 -6.36 4.61
CA HIS A 66 2.15 -7.45 3.97
C HIS A 66 2.96 -7.93 2.76
N GLU A 67 3.31 -9.22 2.71
CA GLU A 67 3.95 -9.83 1.54
C GLU A 67 2.92 -10.67 0.77
N HIS A 68 2.63 -10.27 -0.47
CA HIS A 68 1.66 -10.95 -1.32
C HIS A 68 2.39 -11.90 -2.27
N ALA A 69 2.67 -13.11 -1.79
CA ALA A 69 3.18 -14.20 -2.62
C ALA A 69 2.14 -14.60 -3.68
N VAL A 70 2.60 -14.81 -4.92
CA VAL A 70 1.75 -15.39 -5.98
C VAL A 70 2.05 -16.88 -6.02
N GLU A 71 1.21 -17.69 -5.39
CA GLU A 71 1.12 -19.13 -5.72
C GLU A 71 0.55 -19.26 -7.13
N PHE A 72 1.43 -19.17 -8.13
CA PHE A 72 1.09 -19.34 -9.53
C PHE A 72 0.88 -20.83 -9.81
N LYS A 73 -0.32 -21.32 -9.49
CA LYS A 73 -0.65 -22.73 -9.64
C LYS A 73 -1.02 -23.04 -11.08
N GLU A 74 -0.05 -23.56 -11.82
CA GLU A 74 -0.23 -24.02 -13.20
C GLU A 74 -1.17 -25.24 -13.24
N TRP A 75 -2.40 -24.97 -13.70
CA TRP A 75 -3.41 -25.91 -14.21
C TRP A 75 -3.09 -26.41 -15.63
#